data_AF-A0AAT9LK08-F1
#
_entry.id   AF-A0AAT9LK08-F1
#
_cell.length_a   1.000
_cell.length_b   1.000
_cell.length_c   1.000
_cell.angle_alpha   90.00
_cell.angle_beta   90.00
_cell.angle_gamma   90.00
#
_symmetry.space_group_name_H-M   'P 1'
#
loop_
_entity.id
_entity.type
_entity.pdbx_description
1 polymer ?
#
loop_
_entity_poly.entity_id
_entity_poly.type
_entity_poly.pdbx_seq_one_letter_code
_entity_poly.pdbx_strand_id
1 'polypeptide(L)'
;MSGPIAVRHRLALGIEALDATTRTLAGPGLTAVRETPRGQFALDSDDNGRFKLRHGPGVGASVVLRLDDPSRRFVPRRFTVPLWTLAEVLPVDQDPPTGPYIPVASRLLRPWLLPGSAYRATRGTTALRGRVVRDDGQPARWARVNGLGAKGELLGWTHCDDRGEFLLLLGTAGALPPPAPDTLDVTLVVTAPATATTPDPADRLADLVAEEVTRSSVPPKPSDLDNDLVRGLAVPPGYRTSTAPRPQLTVPVGEVLAVAPDVVFTS
;
A
#
# COMPACT_ATOMS: atom_id res chain seq x y z
N MET A 1 -47.02 -11.83 -7.95
CA MET A 1 -46.14 -10.93 -8.71
C MET A 1 -45.36 -10.09 -7.71
N SER A 2 -44.10 -10.43 -7.46
CA SER A 2 -43.20 -9.57 -6.67
C SER A 2 -42.77 -8.42 -7.58
N GLY A 3 -43.08 -7.17 -7.18
CA GLY A 3 -42.63 -5.99 -7.91
C GLY A 3 -41.10 -5.88 -7.94
N PRO A 4 -40.52 -5.03 -8.81
CA PRO A 4 -39.08 -4.85 -8.89
C PRO A 4 -38.52 -4.45 -7.53
N ILE A 5 -37.57 -5.24 -7.01
CA ILE A 5 -36.85 -4.91 -5.78
C ILE A 5 -35.92 -3.74 -6.11
N ALA A 6 -36.24 -2.56 -5.60
CA ALA A 6 -35.37 -1.41 -5.72
C ALA A 6 -34.07 -1.68 -4.94
N VAL A 7 -32.97 -1.89 -5.66
CA VAL A 7 -31.62 -1.98 -5.08
C VAL A 7 -31.30 -0.63 -4.42
N ARG A 8 -31.48 -0.53 -3.10
CA ARG A 8 -31.31 0.72 -2.34
C ARG A 8 -29.86 1.18 -2.25
N HIS A 9 -28.90 0.26 -2.42
CA HIS A 9 -27.47 0.56 -2.31
C HIS A 9 -26.68 -0.18 -3.39
N ARG A 10 -25.96 0.56 -4.22
CA ARG A 10 -25.07 0.02 -5.26
C ARG A 10 -23.62 0.25 -4.86
N LEU A 11 -22.83 -0.82 -4.88
CA LEU A 11 -21.40 -0.76 -4.59
C LEU A 11 -20.69 0.04 -5.68
N ALA A 12 -19.99 1.11 -5.27
CA ALA A 12 -19.09 1.86 -6.13
C ALA A 12 -17.68 1.26 -6.10
N LEU A 13 -17.19 0.90 -4.90
CA LEU A 13 -15.89 0.27 -4.69
C LEU A 13 -15.88 -0.58 -3.42
N GLY A 14 -15.39 -1.80 -3.52
CA GLY A 14 -14.94 -2.61 -2.39
C GLY A 14 -13.43 -2.50 -2.22
N ILE A 15 -12.95 -2.56 -0.98
CA ILE A 15 -11.53 -2.55 -0.65
C ILE A 15 -11.26 -3.75 0.25
N GLU A 16 -10.22 -4.53 -0.06
CA GLU A 16 -9.68 -5.58 0.81
C GLU A 16 -8.21 -5.28 1.10
N ALA A 17 -7.94 -4.64 2.24
CA ALA A 17 -6.58 -4.35 2.66
C ALA A 17 -5.90 -5.64 3.15
N LEU A 18 -4.80 -6.00 2.50
CA LEU A 18 -4.03 -7.21 2.80
C LEU A 18 -2.77 -6.87 3.59
N ASP A 19 -2.41 -7.70 4.56
CA ASP A 19 -1.06 -7.71 5.11
C ASP A 19 -0.11 -8.29 4.06
N ALA A 20 0.87 -7.49 3.62
CA ALA A 20 1.83 -7.90 2.59
C ALA A 20 2.65 -9.15 2.99
N THR A 21 2.80 -9.40 4.29
CA THR A 21 3.60 -10.49 4.86
C THR A 21 2.83 -11.80 4.86
N THR A 22 1.62 -11.79 5.42
CA THR A 22 0.81 -13.01 5.59
C THR A 22 -0.13 -13.28 4.41
N ARG A 23 -0.37 -12.26 3.57
CA ARG A 23 -1.36 -12.24 2.48
C ARG A 23 -2.81 -12.46 2.95
N THR A 24 -3.05 -12.30 4.25
CA THR A 24 -4.41 -12.29 4.82
C THR A 24 -4.93 -10.87 4.86
N LEU A 25 -6.21 -10.69 5.18
CA LEU A 25 -6.72 -9.37 5.52
C LEU A 25 -5.91 -8.80 6.71
N ALA A 26 -5.62 -7.50 6.65
CA ALA A 26 -4.79 -6.81 7.63
C ALA A 26 -5.45 -6.67 9.03
N GLY A 27 -6.75 -7.01 9.14
CA GLY A 27 -7.47 -7.09 10.39
C GLY A 27 -8.00 -5.74 10.91
N PRO A 28 -8.38 -5.67 12.20
CA PRO A 28 -9.03 -4.50 12.79
C PRO A 28 -8.06 -3.35 13.01
N GLY A 29 -8.59 -2.14 13.27
CA GLY A 29 -7.81 -0.94 13.61
C GLY A 29 -7.35 -0.11 12.41
N LEU A 30 -7.60 -0.59 11.19
CA LEU A 30 -7.42 0.18 9.97
C LEU A 30 -8.57 1.18 9.77
N THR A 31 -8.23 2.31 9.18
CA THR A 31 -9.19 3.32 8.73
C THR A 31 -9.09 3.49 7.22
N ALA A 32 -10.23 3.68 6.57
CA ALA A 32 -10.32 4.03 5.16
C ALA A 32 -11.22 5.26 5.00
N VAL A 33 -10.69 6.30 4.37
CA VAL A 33 -11.44 7.53 4.11
C VAL A 33 -11.41 7.87 2.62
N ARG A 34 -12.50 8.45 2.14
CA ARG A 34 -12.55 9.18 0.87
C ARG A 34 -12.21 10.64 1.13
N GLU A 35 -11.21 11.14 0.43
CA GLU A 35 -10.83 12.55 0.47
C GLU A 35 -11.63 13.36 -0.55
N THR A 36 -12.04 14.56 -0.15
CA THR A 36 -12.72 15.54 -1.02
C THR A 36 -12.25 16.94 -0.65
N PRO A 37 -12.51 17.98 -1.48
CA PRO A 37 -12.28 19.37 -1.10
C PRO A 37 -13.04 19.82 0.16
N ARG A 38 -14.10 19.11 0.56
CA ARG A 38 -14.90 19.40 1.76
C ARG A 38 -14.43 18.66 3.00
N GLY A 39 -13.38 17.83 2.90
CA GLY A 39 -12.85 17.03 3.99
C GLY A 39 -12.86 15.53 3.69
N GLN A 40 -12.67 14.76 4.75
CA GLN A 40 -12.48 13.31 4.72
C GLN A 40 -13.74 12.60 5.23
N PHE A 41 -14.19 11.58 4.51
CA PHE A 41 -15.39 10.83 4.83
C PHE A 41 -15.03 9.36 5.01
N ALA A 42 -15.27 8.81 6.19
CA ALA A 42 -15.05 7.40 6.46
C ALA A 42 -15.88 6.51 5.53
N LEU A 43 -15.28 5.40 5.10
CA LEU A 43 -16.00 4.33 4.41
C LEU A 43 -16.64 3.40 5.44
N ASP A 44 -17.68 2.68 5.03
CA ASP A 44 -18.26 1.65 5.89
C ASP A 44 -17.23 0.51 6.04
N SER A 45 -16.91 0.14 7.29
CA SER A 45 -15.95 -0.91 7.66
C SER A 45 -16.68 -2.19 8.11
N ASP A 46 -16.05 -3.35 7.94
CA ASP A 46 -16.41 -4.60 8.64
C ASP A 46 -15.44 -4.97 9.77
N ASP A 47 -14.50 -4.06 10.08
CA ASP A 47 -13.42 -4.17 11.07
C ASP A 47 -12.47 -5.35 10.85
N ASN A 48 -12.44 -5.90 9.65
CA ASN A 48 -11.51 -6.97 9.27
C ASN A 48 -10.70 -6.60 8.03
N GLY A 49 -10.38 -5.31 7.87
CA GLY A 49 -9.64 -4.81 6.72
C GLY A 49 -10.45 -4.75 5.42
N ARG A 50 -11.78 -4.90 5.48
CA ARG A 50 -12.65 -4.61 4.33
C ARG A 50 -13.41 -3.32 4.52
N PHE A 51 -13.50 -2.57 3.41
CA PHE A 51 -14.22 -1.31 3.36
C PHE A 51 -15.09 -1.26 2.12
N LYS A 52 -16.20 -0.52 2.19
CA LYS A 52 -17.10 -0.31 1.05
C LYS A 52 -17.42 1.17 0.89
N LEU A 53 -17.32 1.62 -0.36
CA LEU A 53 -17.86 2.87 -0.84
C LEU A 53 -19.11 2.56 -1.65
N ARG A 54 -20.23 3.16 -1.26
CA ARG A 54 -21.50 3.08 -1.98
C ARG A 54 -21.65 4.26 -2.92
N HIS A 55 -22.36 4.07 -4.03
CA HIS A 55 -22.82 5.21 -4.82
C HIS A 55 -23.73 6.12 -3.98
N GLY A 56 -23.61 7.42 -4.21
CA GLY A 56 -24.42 8.45 -3.56
C GLY A 56 -24.01 9.84 -4.02
N PRO A 57 -24.68 10.89 -3.53
CA PRO A 57 -24.32 12.28 -3.85
C PRO A 57 -22.83 12.55 -3.58
N GLY A 58 -22.16 13.15 -4.57
CA GLY A 58 -20.72 13.47 -4.48
C GLY A 58 -19.76 12.30 -4.72
N VAL A 59 -20.24 11.08 -5.00
CA VAL A 59 -19.41 10.00 -5.55
C VAL A 59 -19.36 10.17 -7.06
N GLY A 60 -18.23 10.68 -7.57
CA GLY A 60 -18.01 10.93 -9.00
C GLY A 60 -17.46 9.72 -9.76
N ALA A 61 -16.81 9.99 -10.90
CA ALA A 61 -16.13 8.98 -11.72
C ALA A 61 -14.75 8.58 -11.19
N SER A 62 -14.23 9.27 -10.17
CA SER A 62 -12.99 8.96 -9.49
C SER A 62 -13.07 9.39 -8.03
N VAL A 63 -12.30 8.74 -7.17
CA VAL A 63 -12.16 9.07 -5.76
C VAL A 63 -10.70 9.02 -5.33
N VAL A 64 -10.33 9.90 -4.41
CA VAL A 64 -9.07 9.76 -3.67
C VAL A 64 -9.37 9.02 -2.37
N LEU A 65 -8.66 7.92 -2.15
CA LEU A 65 -8.81 7.06 -0.98
C LEU A 65 -7.53 7.09 -0.17
N ARG A 66 -7.67 7.08 1.16
CA ARG A 66 -6.56 6.95 2.08
C ARG A 66 -6.82 5.84 3.08
N LEU A 67 -5.88 4.93 3.16
CA LEU A 67 -5.80 3.85 4.14
C LEU A 67 -4.75 4.22 5.18
N ASP A 68 -5.12 4.16 6.45
CA ASP A 68 -4.23 4.48 7.57
C ASP A 68 -4.41 3.48 8.72
N ASP A 69 -3.30 3.14 9.36
CA ASP A 69 -3.26 2.46 10.65
C ASP A 69 -2.72 3.45 11.71
N PRO A 70 -3.58 4.04 12.55
CA PRO A 70 -3.15 4.94 13.62
C PRO A 70 -2.16 4.32 14.60
N SER A 71 -2.16 2.99 14.73
CA SER A 71 -1.21 2.23 15.57
C SER A 71 0.12 1.95 14.88
N ARG A 72 0.30 2.38 13.62
CA ARG A 72 1.53 2.23 12.80
C ARG A 72 1.97 0.79 12.56
N ARG A 73 1.06 -0.19 12.67
CA ARG A 73 1.39 -1.57 12.27
C ARG A 73 1.59 -1.65 10.77
N PHE A 74 0.91 -0.83 9.99
CA PHE A 74 1.04 -0.79 8.54
C PHE A 74 1.40 0.62 8.06
N VAL A 75 2.15 0.69 6.97
CA VAL A 75 2.45 1.97 6.30
C VAL A 75 1.17 2.46 5.59
N PRO A 76 0.77 3.72 5.77
CA PRO A 76 -0.42 4.27 5.14
C PRO A 76 -0.27 4.33 3.62
N ARG A 77 -1.38 4.25 2.89
CA ARG A 77 -1.40 4.33 1.43
C ARG A 77 -2.53 5.22 0.93
N ARG A 78 -2.29 5.91 -0.18
CA ARG A 78 -3.24 6.82 -0.80
C ARG A 78 -3.37 6.48 -2.28
N PHE A 79 -4.59 6.46 -2.79
CA PHE A 79 -4.91 6.04 -4.14
C PHE A 79 -5.84 7.02 -4.82
N THR A 80 -5.61 7.30 -6.10
CA THR A 80 -6.63 7.85 -6.99
C THR A 80 -7.27 6.67 -7.73
N VAL A 81 -8.57 6.45 -7.53
CA VAL A 81 -9.27 5.27 -8.06
C VAL A 81 -10.38 5.69 -9.01
N PRO A 82 -10.27 5.37 -10.31
CA PRO A 82 -11.38 5.52 -11.24
C PRO A 82 -12.49 4.52 -10.89
N LEU A 83 -13.72 5.00 -10.89
CA LEU A 83 -14.91 4.23 -10.54
C LEU A 83 -15.73 3.92 -11.79
N TRP A 84 -16.51 2.85 -11.72
CA TRP A 84 -17.68 2.69 -12.56
C TRP A 84 -18.70 3.72 -12.11
N THR A 85 -19.15 4.58 -13.02
CA THR A 85 -20.13 5.62 -12.69
C THR A 85 -21.50 4.99 -12.43
N LEU A 86 -22.35 5.70 -11.67
CA LEU A 86 -23.72 5.24 -11.45
C LEU A 86 -24.48 5.10 -12.78
N ALA A 87 -24.20 5.96 -13.77
CA ALA A 87 -24.80 5.88 -15.10
C ALA A 87 -24.38 4.63 -15.89
N GLU A 88 -23.14 4.15 -15.74
CA GLU A 88 -22.68 2.89 -16.33
C GLU A 88 -23.29 1.68 -15.61
N VAL A 89 -23.43 1.76 -14.29
CA VAL A 89 -23.91 0.66 -13.43
C VAL A 89 -25.44 0.51 -13.49
N LEU A 90 -26.18 1.61 -13.66
CA LEU A 90 -27.64 1.61 -13.62
C LEU A 90 -28.30 0.68 -14.65
N PRO A 91 -27.97 0.74 -15.95
CA PRO A 91 -28.57 -0.10 -16.98
C PRO A 91 -28.20 -1.58 -16.84
N VAL A 92 -26.96 -1.87 -16.45
CA VAL A 92 -26.43 -3.25 -16.38
C VAL A 92 -26.98 -4.03 -15.19
N ASP A 93 -27.21 -3.40 -14.03
CA ASP A 93 -27.82 -4.14 -12.90
C ASP A 93 -29.37 -4.26 -13.00
N GLN A 94 -30.02 -3.89 -14.12
CA GLN A 94 -31.49 -4.02 -14.24
C GLN A 94 -31.96 -5.45 -14.57
N ASP A 95 -31.12 -6.28 -15.20
CA ASP A 95 -31.49 -7.64 -15.60
C ASP A 95 -30.51 -8.73 -15.06
N PRO A 96 -30.28 -8.83 -13.74
CA PRO A 96 -29.48 -9.92 -13.18
C PRO A 96 -30.30 -11.23 -13.11
N PRO A 97 -29.72 -12.41 -13.41
CA PRO A 97 -28.34 -12.69 -13.82
C PRO A 97 -28.14 -12.83 -15.34
N THR A 98 -29.18 -12.60 -16.14
CA THR A 98 -29.23 -12.95 -17.57
C THR A 98 -28.67 -11.86 -18.49
N GLY A 99 -28.66 -10.61 -18.04
CA GLY A 99 -28.11 -9.46 -18.74
C GLY A 99 -26.62 -9.19 -18.44
N PRO A 100 -25.98 -8.30 -19.21
CA PRO A 100 -24.61 -7.86 -18.94
C PRO A 100 -24.56 -7.18 -17.56
N TYR A 101 -23.62 -7.59 -16.71
CA TYR A 101 -23.40 -6.99 -15.39
C TYR A 101 -21.91 -6.64 -15.20
N ILE A 102 -21.62 -5.66 -14.34
CA ILE A 102 -20.25 -5.38 -13.91
C ILE A 102 -19.99 -6.19 -12.63
N PRO A 103 -19.12 -7.21 -12.65
CA PRO A 103 -18.83 -8.03 -11.48
C PRO A 103 -18.32 -7.21 -10.31
N VAL A 104 -18.61 -7.67 -9.08
CA VAL A 104 -18.06 -7.07 -7.86
C VAL A 104 -16.54 -7.02 -7.90
N ALA A 105 -15.89 -8.05 -8.45
CA ALA A 105 -14.45 -8.08 -8.63
C ALA A 105 -13.92 -6.97 -9.57
N SER A 106 -14.70 -6.47 -10.53
CA SER A 106 -14.33 -5.30 -11.35
C SER A 106 -14.43 -3.97 -10.58
N ARG A 107 -14.97 -4.01 -9.36
CA ARG A 107 -15.15 -2.87 -8.45
C ARG A 107 -14.36 -3.10 -7.15
N LEU A 108 -13.26 -3.86 -7.21
CA LEU A 108 -12.49 -4.28 -6.03
C LEU A 108 -11.05 -3.77 -6.11
N LEU A 109 -10.58 -3.11 -5.04
CA LEU A 109 -9.18 -2.76 -4.82
C LEU A 109 -8.60 -3.65 -3.72
N ARG A 110 -7.44 -4.28 -3.95
CA ARG A 110 -6.79 -5.19 -2.98
C ARG A 110 -5.37 -4.74 -2.63
N PRO A 111 -5.21 -3.59 -1.95
CA PRO A 111 -3.89 -3.06 -1.68
C PRO A 111 -3.17 -3.89 -0.63
N TRP A 112 -1.90 -4.16 -0.86
CA TRP A 112 -0.99 -4.73 0.13
C TRP A 112 -0.49 -3.58 0.99
N LEU A 113 -0.68 -3.74 2.29
CA LEU A 113 -0.17 -2.85 3.31
C LEU A 113 1.14 -3.43 3.86
N LEU A 114 2.20 -2.67 3.68
CA LEU A 114 3.54 -3.07 4.07
C LEU A 114 3.75 -2.88 5.58
N PRO A 115 4.57 -3.70 6.24
CA PRO A 115 4.88 -3.56 7.66
C PRO A 115 5.39 -2.16 8.03
N GLY A 116 4.70 -1.50 8.95
CA GLY A 116 5.08 -0.21 9.52
C GLY A 116 6.01 -0.35 10.73
N SER A 117 6.36 0.79 11.33
CA SER A 117 7.28 0.85 12.47
C SER A 117 6.76 0.15 13.74
N ALA A 118 5.45 -0.06 13.90
CA ALA A 118 4.91 -0.85 15.01
C ALA A 118 4.57 -2.31 14.65
N TYR A 119 4.85 -2.74 13.40
CA TYR A 119 4.61 -4.13 13.00
C TYR A 119 5.47 -5.10 13.83
N ARG A 120 4.84 -6.16 14.33
CA ARG A 120 5.50 -7.20 15.14
C ARG A 120 5.94 -8.33 14.21
N ALA A 121 7.20 -8.33 13.82
CA ALA A 121 7.80 -9.46 13.13
C ALA A 121 7.74 -10.72 14.01
N THR A 122 7.45 -11.87 13.42
CA THR A 122 7.47 -13.15 14.13
C THR A 122 8.91 -13.53 14.48
N ARG A 123 9.09 -14.30 15.56
CA ARG A 123 10.41 -14.80 15.95
C ARG A 123 11.02 -15.62 14.80
N GLY A 124 12.30 -15.42 14.52
CA GLY A 124 12.98 -16.08 13.39
C GLY A 124 12.79 -15.38 12.06
N THR A 125 12.21 -14.18 12.02
CA THR A 125 12.14 -13.37 10.81
C THR A 125 13.47 -12.66 10.59
N THR A 126 14.05 -12.81 9.39
CA THR A 126 15.17 -11.98 8.93
C THR A 126 14.63 -10.63 8.43
N ALA A 127 15.03 -9.53 9.06
CA ALA A 127 14.55 -8.21 8.68
C ALA A 127 15.53 -7.09 9.02
N LEU A 128 15.28 -5.91 8.42
CA LEU A 128 15.95 -4.66 8.71
C LEU A 128 14.95 -3.66 9.25
N ARG A 129 15.27 -3.02 10.38
CA ARG A 129 14.52 -1.90 10.92
C ARG A 129 15.42 -0.67 10.93
N GLY A 130 14.96 0.41 10.30
CA GLY A 130 15.79 1.60 10.17
C GLY A 130 14.97 2.85 9.89
N ARG A 131 15.68 3.93 9.61
CA ARG A 131 15.11 5.22 9.27
C ARG A 131 15.85 5.82 8.08
N VAL A 132 15.10 6.41 7.16
CA VAL A 132 15.64 7.16 6.03
C VAL A 132 15.49 8.65 6.32
N VAL A 133 16.58 9.39 6.17
CA VAL A 133 16.65 10.85 6.33
C VAL A 133 17.15 11.51 5.05
N ARG A 134 16.83 12.78 4.86
CA ARG A 134 17.40 13.63 3.82
C ARG A 134 18.73 14.20 4.29
N ASP A 135 19.45 14.88 3.39
CA ASP A 135 20.76 15.50 3.69
C ASP A 135 20.70 16.54 4.84
N ASP A 136 19.53 17.16 5.05
CA ASP A 136 19.26 18.10 6.15
C ASP A 136 18.86 17.42 7.48
N GLY A 137 18.88 16.08 7.53
CA GLY A 137 18.51 15.27 8.69
C GLY A 137 17.01 15.10 8.91
N GLN A 138 16.15 15.73 8.08
CA GLN A 138 14.71 15.53 8.17
C GLN A 138 14.29 14.14 7.65
N PRO A 139 13.17 13.57 8.14
CA PRO A 139 12.62 12.35 7.58
C PRO A 139 12.47 12.37 6.05
N ALA A 140 12.99 11.34 5.38
CA ALA A 140 12.61 11.05 3.99
C ALA A 140 11.25 10.33 4.00
N ARG A 141 10.19 11.10 4.21
CA ARG A 141 8.80 10.62 4.32
C ARG A 141 8.39 9.86 3.07
N TRP A 142 7.65 8.77 3.26
CA TRP A 142 7.07 7.96 2.18
C TRP A 142 8.08 7.33 1.23
N ALA A 143 9.36 7.26 1.62
CA ALA A 143 10.39 6.62 0.83
C ALA A 143 10.07 5.13 0.62
N ARG A 144 10.61 4.56 -0.45
CA ARG A 144 10.56 3.14 -0.79
C ARG A 144 11.95 2.57 -0.66
N VAL A 145 12.06 1.44 0.01
CA VAL A 145 13.33 0.80 0.30
C VAL A 145 13.29 -0.62 -0.25
N ASN A 146 14.19 -0.90 -1.17
CA ASN A 146 14.43 -2.23 -1.70
C ASN A 146 15.73 -2.79 -1.09
N GLY A 147 15.68 -4.02 -0.59
CA GLY A 147 16.87 -4.78 -0.22
C GLY A 147 17.28 -5.68 -1.37
N LEU A 148 18.49 -5.48 -1.89
CA LEU A 148 19.05 -6.28 -2.97
C LEU A 148 20.13 -7.21 -2.43
N GLY A 149 20.18 -8.45 -2.92
CA GLY A 149 21.25 -9.40 -2.60
C GLY A 149 22.53 -9.12 -3.39
N ALA A 150 23.54 -9.96 -3.15
CA ALA A 150 24.86 -9.81 -3.76
C ALA A 150 24.85 -9.86 -5.30
N LYS A 151 23.85 -10.50 -5.92
CA LYS A 151 23.69 -10.56 -7.39
C LYS A 151 22.66 -9.56 -7.92
N GLY A 152 22.19 -8.65 -7.07
CA GLY A 152 21.20 -7.63 -7.42
C GLY A 152 19.75 -8.13 -7.42
N GLU A 153 19.49 -9.35 -6.96
CA GLU A 153 18.15 -9.89 -6.80
C GLU A 153 17.38 -9.19 -5.68
N LEU A 154 16.08 -8.97 -5.86
CA LEU A 154 15.23 -8.36 -4.83
C LEU A 154 14.98 -9.37 -3.70
N LEU A 155 15.52 -9.08 -2.51
CA LEU A 155 15.30 -9.88 -1.30
C LEU A 155 14.04 -9.45 -0.55
N GLY A 156 13.65 -8.18 -0.69
CA GLY A 156 12.44 -7.61 -0.11
C GLY A 156 12.25 -6.14 -0.47
N TRP A 157 11.06 -5.62 -0.21
CA TRP A 157 10.75 -4.19 -0.34
C TRP A 157 9.86 -3.73 0.82
N THR A 158 9.93 -2.44 1.14
CA THR A 158 9.07 -1.80 2.13
C THR A 158 8.92 -0.31 1.82
N HIS A 159 7.99 0.34 2.53
CA HIS A 159 7.81 1.79 2.49
C HIS A 159 8.15 2.40 3.86
N CYS A 160 8.57 3.65 3.87
CA CYS A 160 8.77 4.43 5.07
C CYS A 160 7.49 5.16 5.49
N ASP A 161 7.32 5.40 6.79
CA ASP A 161 6.22 6.18 7.32
C ASP A 161 6.50 7.72 7.34
N ASP A 162 5.65 8.48 8.04
CA ASP A 162 5.79 9.94 8.21
C ASP A 162 7.06 10.36 8.97
N ARG A 163 7.77 9.41 9.58
CA ARG A 163 9.03 9.62 10.31
C ARG A 163 10.24 9.11 9.55
N GLY A 164 10.04 8.58 8.34
CA GLY A 164 11.07 7.94 7.55
C GLY A 164 11.41 6.54 8.07
N GLU A 165 10.68 6.02 9.06
CA GLU A 165 10.95 4.71 9.67
C GLU A 165 10.42 3.59 8.78
N PHE A 166 11.14 2.47 8.73
CA PHE A 166 10.75 1.29 7.96
C PHE A 166 11.03 -0.02 8.69
N LEU A 167 10.27 -1.04 8.31
CA LEU A 167 10.59 -2.45 8.56
C LEU A 167 10.61 -3.19 7.21
N LEU A 168 11.78 -3.67 6.82
CA LEU A 168 12.02 -4.42 5.59
C LEU A 168 12.19 -5.91 5.93
N LEU A 169 11.19 -6.72 5.59
CA LEU A 169 11.28 -8.18 5.74
C LEU A 169 12.00 -8.77 4.53
N LEU A 170 12.96 -9.68 4.77
CA LEU A 170 13.76 -10.31 3.73
C LEU A 170 13.20 -11.71 3.45
N GLY A 171 12.40 -11.83 2.39
CA GLY A 171 11.54 -12.98 2.12
C GLY A 171 12.24 -14.20 1.52
N THR A 172 13.51 -14.08 1.12
CA THR A 172 14.26 -15.15 0.43
C THR A 172 15.06 -16.05 1.36
N ALA A 173 15.24 -15.69 2.64
CA ALA A 173 16.08 -16.46 3.57
C ALA A 173 15.60 -17.92 3.74
N GLY A 174 14.28 -18.15 3.78
CA GLY A 174 13.70 -19.49 3.93
C GLY A 174 13.71 -20.36 2.66
N ALA A 175 14.10 -19.80 1.51
CA ALA A 175 14.17 -20.50 0.22
C ALA A 175 15.62 -20.84 -0.19
N LEU A 176 16.60 -20.57 0.67
CA LEU A 176 18.01 -20.81 0.37
C LEU A 176 18.32 -22.32 0.39
N PRO A 177 19.04 -22.84 -0.62
CA PRO A 177 19.42 -24.24 -0.66
C PRO A 177 20.42 -24.57 0.48
N PRO A 178 20.37 -25.78 1.06
CA PRO A 178 21.33 -26.18 2.08
C PRO A 178 22.78 -26.27 1.54
N PRO A 179 23.80 -25.93 2.35
CA PRO A 179 23.66 -25.28 3.65
C PRO A 179 23.26 -23.81 3.48
N ALA A 180 22.19 -23.41 4.19
CA ALA A 180 21.79 -22.01 4.20
C ALA A 180 22.86 -21.18 4.93
N PRO A 181 23.22 -19.99 4.42
CA PRO A 181 24.17 -19.13 5.10
C PRO A 181 23.58 -18.56 6.38
N ASP A 182 24.43 -18.30 7.38
CA ASP A 182 24.02 -17.67 8.65
C ASP A 182 23.78 -16.16 8.51
N THR A 183 24.21 -15.57 7.38
CA THR A 183 24.07 -14.14 7.08
C THR A 183 23.68 -13.90 5.63
N LEU A 184 23.09 -12.73 5.36
CA LEU A 184 22.79 -12.22 4.02
C LEU A 184 23.43 -10.86 3.80
N ASP A 185 24.14 -10.70 2.70
CA ASP A 185 24.60 -9.38 2.26
C ASP A 185 23.46 -8.66 1.53
N VAL A 186 23.09 -7.49 2.03
CA VAL A 186 21.98 -6.68 1.56
C VAL A 186 22.46 -5.29 1.20
N THR A 187 22.22 -4.88 -0.04
CA THR A 187 22.39 -3.50 -0.49
C THR A 187 21.03 -2.79 -0.49
N LEU A 188 20.94 -1.65 0.18
CA LEU A 188 19.72 -0.85 0.19
C LEU A 188 19.66 0.11 -0.99
N VAL A 189 18.52 0.10 -1.71
CA VAL A 189 18.17 1.10 -2.72
C VAL A 189 16.97 1.88 -2.21
N VAL A 190 17.15 3.19 -2.06
CA VAL A 190 16.12 4.10 -1.54
C VAL A 190 15.59 4.96 -2.68
N THR A 191 14.28 5.07 -2.77
CA THR A 191 13.58 5.96 -3.69
C THR A 191 12.56 6.78 -2.92
N ALA A 192 12.62 8.11 -2.96
CA ALA A 192 11.72 8.98 -2.19
C ALA A 192 11.16 10.11 -3.06
N PRO A 193 10.09 10.82 -2.63
CA PRO A 193 9.65 12.04 -3.30
C PRO A 193 10.83 13.01 -3.46
N ALA A 194 11.07 13.50 -4.68
CA ALA A 194 12.21 14.36 -4.97
C ALA A 194 12.23 15.59 -4.05
N THR A 195 11.09 16.25 -3.92
CA THR A 195 10.92 17.43 -3.08
C THR A 195 10.36 17.05 -1.72
N ALA A 196 10.98 17.55 -0.65
CA ALA A 196 10.39 17.50 0.68
C ALA A 196 9.18 18.44 0.74
N THR A 197 8.03 17.93 1.20
CA THR A 197 6.87 18.77 1.50
C THR A 197 6.86 19.04 3.00
N THR A 198 6.58 20.28 3.40
CA THR A 198 6.39 20.60 4.82
C THR A 198 5.16 19.85 5.33
N PRO A 199 5.28 19.01 6.38
CA PRO A 199 4.14 18.28 6.91
C PRO A 199 3.06 19.22 7.43
N ASP A 200 1.80 18.92 7.15
CA ASP A 200 0.67 19.63 7.76
C ASP A 200 0.51 19.15 9.22
N PRO A 201 0.59 20.05 10.22
CA PRO A 201 0.42 19.65 11.62
C PRO A 201 -1.00 19.13 11.94
N ALA A 202 -2.02 19.50 11.15
CA ALA A 202 -3.39 19.03 11.33
C ALA A 202 -3.65 17.68 10.64
N ASP A 203 -2.84 17.32 9.64
CA ASP A 203 -2.95 16.06 8.92
C ASP A 203 -1.56 15.50 8.59
N ARG A 204 -1.09 14.60 9.46
CA ARG A 204 0.23 13.96 9.32
C ARG A 204 0.42 13.18 8.01
N LEU A 205 -0.64 12.94 7.24
CA LEU A 205 -0.60 12.19 5.98
C LEU A 205 -0.95 13.08 4.76
N ALA A 206 -1.05 14.40 4.93
CA ALA A 206 -1.43 15.32 3.84
C ALA A 206 -0.48 15.28 2.65
N ASP A 207 0.80 15.00 2.90
CA ASP A 207 1.86 14.91 1.89
C ASP A 207 2.06 13.49 1.33
N LEU A 208 1.23 12.52 1.74
CA LEU A 208 1.27 11.16 1.19
C LEU A 208 0.89 11.20 -0.30
N VAL A 209 1.79 10.69 -1.13
CA VAL A 209 1.61 10.69 -2.59
C VAL A 209 0.50 9.72 -2.98
N ALA A 210 -0.45 10.20 -3.78
CA ALA A 210 -1.52 9.35 -4.31
C ALA A 210 -1.01 8.49 -5.47
N GLU A 211 -1.38 7.21 -5.43
CA GLU A 211 -1.02 6.23 -6.45
C GLU A 211 -2.19 6.04 -7.41
N GLU A 212 -1.94 6.25 -8.71
CA GLU A 212 -2.97 6.24 -9.75
C GLU A 212 -3.34 4.81 -10.15
N VAL A 213 -4.55 4.37 -9.77
CA VAL A 213 -5.05 3.03 -10.08
C VAL A 213 -5.65 3.02 -11.48
N THR A 214 -5.30 2.01 -12.28
CA THR A 214 -5.99 1.74 -13.54
C THR A 214 -7.34 1.06 -13.27
N ARG A 215 -8.41 1.52 -13.92
CA ARG A 215 -9.74 0.92 -13.79
C ARG A 215 -9.70 -0.55 -14.25
N SER A 216 -10.19 -1.47 -13.41
CA SER A 216 -10.29 -2.90 -13.75
C SER A 216 -11.20 -3.14 -14.96
N SER A 217 -10.94 -4.20 -15.72
CA SER A 217 -11.80 -4.60 -16.85
C SER A 217 -13.07 -5.31 -16.40
N VAL A 218 -13.97 -5.60 -17.36
CA VAL A 218 -15.21 -6.37 -17.15
C VAL A 218 -15.21 -7.57 -18.10
N PRO A 219 -15.08 -8.81 -17.60
CA PRO A 219 -14.68 -9.18 -16.24
C PRO A 219 -13.23 -8.73 -15.92
N PRO A 220 -12.80 -8.69 -14.65
CA PRO A 220 -11.46 -8.26 -14.30
C PRO A 220 -10.43 -9.32 -14.68
N LYS A 221 -9.26 -8.88 -15.14
CA LYS A 221 -8.10 -9.78 -15.31
C LYS A 221 -7.43 -10.01 -13.95
N PRO A 222 -6.71 -11.14 -13.74
CA PRO A 222 -5.92 -11.33 -12.52
C PRO A 222 -4.98 -10.15 -12.23
N SER A 223 -4.35 -9.58 -13.26
CA SER A 223 -3.48 -8.40 -13.18
C SER A 223 -4.18 -7.11 -12.74
N ASP A 224 -5.51 -7.03 -12.83
CA ASP A 224 -6.24 -5.86 -12.34
C ASP A 224 -6.33 -5.85 -10.82
N LEU A 225 -6.31 -7.05 -10.20
CA LEU A 225 -6.46 -7.26 -8.77
C LEU A 225 -5.14 -7.50 -8.05
N ASP A 226 -4.10 -7.87 -8.80
CA ASP A 226 -2.78 -8.19 -8.27
C ASP A 226 -1.69 -7.77 -9.28
N ASN A 227 -1.11 -6.60 -9.03
CA ASN A 227 -0.06 -5.97 -9.84
C ASN A 227 0.91 -5.20 -8.95
N ASP A 228 1.98 -4.68 -9.56
CA ASP A 228 3.04 -3.96 -8.84
C ASP A 228 2.52 -2.75 -8.06
N LEU A 229 1.47 -2.05 -8.53
CA LEU A 229 0.92 -0.91 -7.80
C LEU A 229 0.22 -1.35 -6.52
N VAL A 230 -0.71 -2.32 -6.61
CA VAL A 230 -1.41 -2.78 -5.41
C VAL A 230 -0.47 -3.48 -4.43
N ARG A 231 0.62 -4.10 -4.91
CA ARG A 231 1.70 -4.67 -4.08
C ARG A 231 2.67 -3.64 -3.47
N GLY A 232 2.59 -2.37 -3.88
CA GLY A 232 3.51 -1.31 -3.42
C GLY A 232 4.91 -1.39 -4.03
N LEU A 233 5.08 -2.06 -5.17
CA LEU A 233 6.32 -2.12 -5.95
C LEU A 233 6.43 -0.94 -6.95
N ALA A 234 5.32 -0.50 -7.54
CA ALA A 234 5.33 0.54 -8.56
C ALA A 234 5.66 1.92 -7.99
N VAL A 235 6.76 2.54 -8.42
CA VAL A 235 7.21 3.85 -7.93
C VAL A 235 6.24 4.97 -8.37
N PRO A 236 5.72 5.81 -7.44
CA PRO A 236 4.78 6.87 -7.80
C PRO A 236 5.47 8.00 -8.59
N PRO A 237 4.71 8.79 -9.35
CA PRO A 237 5.24 9.99 -10.00
C PRO A 237 5.92 10.93 -8.98
N GLY A 238 7.00 11.59 -9.42
CA GLY A 238 7.75 12.56 -8.60
C GLY A 238 8.78 11.95 -7.65
N TYR A 239 8.87 10.63 -7.57
CA TYR A 239 9.92 9.94 -6.83
C TYR A 239 11.25 9.90 -7.61
N ARG A 240 12.37 9.93 -6.87
CA ARG A 240 13.73 9.76 -7.41
C ARG A 240 14.49 8.74 -6.57
N THR A 241 15.37 7.99 -7.23
CA THR A 241 16.31 7.10 -6.54
C THR A 241 17.44 7.92 -5.94
N SER A 242 17.84 7.58 -4.72
CA SER A 242 18.94 8.24 -4.01
C SER A 242 20.26 8.15 -4.81
N THR A 243 21.00 9.25 -4.87
CA THR A 243 22.38 9.28 -5.39
C THR A 243 23.44 9.07 -4.29
N ALA A 244 23.02 9.02 -3.03
CA ALA A 244 23.91 8.71 -1.91
C ALA A 244 24.54 7.31 -2.05
N PRO A 245 25.71 7.06 -1.45
CA PRO A 245 26.28 5.72 -1.37
C PRO A 245 25.26 4.73 -0.79
N ARG A 246 25.04 3.61 -1.49
CA ARG A 246 24.07 2.60 -1.08
C ARG A 246 24.59 1.86 0.15
N PRO A 247 23.85 1.83 1.27
CA PRO A 247 24.24 1.04 2.44
C PRO A 247 24.39 -0.44 2.06
N GLN A 248 25.51 -1.04 2.47
CA GLN A 248 25.76 -2.48 2.38
C GLN A 248 25.77 -3.03 3.80
N LEU A 249 24.91 -4.04 4.05
CA LEU A 249 24.65 -4.58 5.38
C LEU A 249 24.79 -6.10 5.34
N THR A 250 25.44 -6.68 6.33
CA THR A 250 25.43 -8.11 6.56
C THR A 250 24.40 -8.43 7.64
N VAL A 251 23.35 -9.14 7.27
CA VAL A 251 22.15 -9.35 8.10
C VAL A 251 22.12 -10.79 8.62
N PRO A 252 22.13 -11.01 9.94
CA PRO A 252 21.98 -12.35 10.50
C PRO A 252 20.63 -12.97 10.13
N VAL A 253 20.65 -14.23 9.67
CA VAL A 253 19.42 -14.95 9.33
C VAL A 253 18.64 -15.27 10.61
N GLY A 254 17.33 -14.99 10.60
CA GLY A 254 16.44 -15.22 11.73
C GLY A 254 16.32 -14.05 12.71
N GLU A 255 16.98 -12.92 12.42
CA GLU A 255 17.02 -11.75 13.31
C GLU A 255 16.55 -10.46 12.64
N VAL A 256 16.09 -9.52 13.47
CA VAL A 256 15.78 -8.15 13.05
C VAL A 256 16.98 -7.27 13.38
N LEU A 257 17.74 -6.89 12.36
CA LEU A 257 18.88 -5.99 12.50
C LEU A 257 18.40 -4.52 12.53
N ALA A 258 18.83 -3.78 13.54
CA ALA A 258 18.66 -2.33 13.60
C ALA A 258 19.72 -1.65 12.71
N VAL A 259 19.29 -0.86 11.74
CA VAL A 259 20.16 -0.12 10.83
C VAL A 259 20.62 1.16 11.52
N ALA A 260 21.94 1.30 11.68
CA ALA A 260 22.58 2.52 12.17
C ALA A 260 23.91 2.75 11.44
N PRO A 261 24.25 4.00 11.07
CA PRO A 261 23.44 5.21 11.22
C PRO A 261 22.20 5.23 10.31
N ASP A 262 21.38 6.29 10.41
CA ASP A 262 20.23 6.51 9.52
C ASP A 262 20.67 6.45 8.04
N VAL A 263 19.80 5.94 7.18
CA VAL A 263 20.04 5.82 5.73
C VAL A 263 19.80 7.18 5.06
N VAL A 264 20.78 7.70 4.33
CA VAL A 264 20.67 9.02 3.69
C VAL A 264 20.03 8.92 2.30
N PHE A 265 19.08 9.81 2.05
CA PHE A 265 18.47 10.08 0.75
C PHE A 265 19.00 11.41 0.20
N THR A 266 19.69 11.35 -0.94
CA THR A 266 20.17 12.51 -1.70
C THR A 266 19.50 12.48 -3.08
N SER A 267 18.82 13.55 -3.48
CA SER A 267 18.01 13.63 -4.71
C SER A 267 18.75 14.11 -5.95
#